data_AF-A0A415E4W3-F1
#
_entry.id   AF-A0A415E4W3-F1
#
_cell.length_a   1.000
_cell.length_b   1.000
_cell.length_c   1.000
_cell.angle_alpha   90.00
_cell.angle_beta   90.00
_cell.angle_gamma   90.00
#
_symmetry.space_group_name_H-M   'P 1'
#
loop_
_entity.id
_entity.type
_entity.pdbx_description
1 polymer ?
#
loop_
_entity_poly.entity_id
_entity_poly.type
_entity_poly.pdbx_seq_one_letter_code
_entity_poly.pdbx_strand_id
1 'polypeptide(L)'
;MKRNNSGFTLAELLVAVALIGILVSVSLVIFTGRTAEAKETVCKNNKASMQHGTVIVSMTEHVDWETEYGTGGLNSAASEKIISYLLDEGYIEEFRCPSGGTIYAAKVESDMVTFKCTYHDDGMEPGAENTNNKAAKDLADSVSKYMENDYTGHKSNDFILNEYTKSETSKNYIVPGKTNGILTDSVIETILEKMIEHGYLKENDKEKYRKTLQDYRDTTFYLVPYVVSSAKEQNKVITYYTTKEQYDKYFGADAAAGHKHGVTSLICYNGQWYFDIAHKLNSTYTPSNFYQKDSIQDYLDSLVKSNILLPL
;
A
#
# COMPACT_ATOMS: atom_id res chain seq x y z
N MET A 1 -3.72 -60.40 22.83
CA MET A 1 -2.58 -59.55 22.40
C MET A 1 -2.67 -58.23 23.17
N LYS A 2 -1.83 -58.00 24.19
CA LYS A 2 -1.86 -56.76 24.99
C LYS A 2 -1.12 -55.66 24.21
N ARG A 3 -1.81 -54.58 23.83
CA ARG A 3 -1.18 -53.40 23.21
C ARG A 3 -0.38 -52.65 24.27
N ASN A 4 0.94 -52.57 24.07
CA ASN A 4 1.85 -51.82 24.94
C ASN A 4 1.80 -50.35 24.52
N ASN A 5 0.86 -49.59 25.08
CA ASN A 5 0.76 -48.16 24.83
C ASN A 5 1.69 -47.43 25.81
N SER A 6 2.98 -47.38 25.50
CA SER A 6 3.92 -46.47 26.15
C SER A 6 3.54 -45.05 25.74
N GLY A 7 2.78 -44.36 26.61
CA GLY A 7 2.47 -42.94 26.43
C GLY A 7 3.73 -42.10 26.54
N PHE A 8 3.81 -41.06 25.71
CA PHE A 8 4.90 -40.08 25.77
C PHE A 8 4.98 -39.45 27.15
N THR A 9 6.21 -39.28 27.66
CA THR A 9 6.42 -38.56 28.91
C THR A 9 6.22 -37.06 28.70
N LEU A 10 5.78 -36.36 29.75
CA LEU A 10 5.52 -34.92 29.68
C LEU A 10 6.79 -34.12 29.32
N ALA A 11 7.96 -34.62 29.74
CA ALA A 11 9.25 -34.03 29.41
C ALA A 11 9.61 -34.15 27.92
N GLU A 12 9.36 -35.31 27.30
CA GLU A 12 9.61 -35.52 25.87
C GLU A 12 8.75 -34.58 25.01
N LEU A 13 7.49 -34.39 25.40
CA LEU A 13 6.58 -33.50 24.68
C LEU A 13 7.01 -32.02 24.82
N LEU A 14 7.49 -31.62 26.00
CA LEU A 14 7.95 -30.25 26.24
C LEU A 14 9.19 -29.91 25.41
N VAL A 15 10.17 -30.83 25.33
CA VAL A 15 11.37 -30.65 24.50
C VAL A 15 10.99 -30.58 23.01
N ALA A 16 10.08 -31.43 22.54
CA ALA A 16 9.62 -31.40 21.15
C ALA A 16 8.98 -30.06 20.78
N VAL A 17 8.10 -29.51 21.64
CA VAL A 17 7.46 -28.21 21.42
C VAL A 17 8.47 -27.07 21.40
N ALA A 18 9.45 -27.08 22.32
CA ALA A 18 10.51 -26.08 22.36
C ALA A 18 11.35 -26.07 21.08
N LEU A 19 11.72 -27.26 20.56
CA LEU A 19 12.47 -27.38 19.32
C LEU A 19 11.67 -26.91 18.11
N ILE A 20 10.38 -27.26 18.01
CA ILE A 20 9.49 -26.79 16.95
C ILE A 20 9.37 -25.25 16.99
N GLY A 21 9.24 -24.66 18.18
CA GLY A 21 9.15 -23.20 18.34
C GLY A 21 10.39 -22.47 17.80
N ILE A 22 11.59 -22.98 18.07
CA ILE A 22 12.84 -22.42 17.54
C ILE A 22 12.88 -22.54 16.00
N LEU A 23 12.53 -23.71 15.45
CA LEU A 23 12.55 -23.95 14.00
C LEU A 23 11.56 -23.06 13.26
N VAL A 24 10.33 -22.91 13.78
CA VAL A 24 9.30 -22.04 13.19
C VAL A 24 9.74 -20.57 13.24
N SER A 25 10.31 -20.11 14.36
CA SER A 25 10.76 -18.73 14.52
C SER A 25 11.81 -18.33 13.47
N VAL A 26 12.84 -19.15 13.26
CA VAL A 26 13.87 -18.91 12.24
C VAL A 26 13.29 -19.00 10.82
N SER A 27 12.40 -19.96 10.60
CA SER A 27 11.76 -20.18 9.29
C SER A 27 10.92 -18.97 8.87
N LEU A 28 10.10 -18.41 9.76
CA LEU A 28 9.22 -17.28 9.45
C LEU A 28 9.99 -16.05 8.96
N VAL A 29 11.13 -15.73 9.57
CA VAL A 29 11.97 -14.56 9.17
C VAL A 29 12.54 -14.73 7.76
N ILE A 30 12.90 -15.95 7.36
CA ILE A 30 13.42 -16.23 6.01
C ILE A 30 12.28 -16.20 4.98
N PHE A 31 11.10 -16.69 5.35
CA PHE A 31 9.97 -16.76 4.44
C PHE A 31 9.36 -15.40 4.14
N THR A 32 9.31 -14.45 5.09
CA THR A 32 8.72 -13.12 4.84
C THR A 32 9.44 -12.35 3.72
N GLY A 33 10.78 -12.32 3.71
CA GLY A 33 11.55 -11.67 2.64
C GLY A 33 11.33 -12.32 1.27
N ARG A 34 11.38 -13.67 1.21
CA ARG A 34 11.16 -14.42 -0.04
C ARG A 34 9.73 -14.35 -0.55
N THR A 35 8.74 -14.15 0.34
CA THR A 35 7.35 -14.00 -0.08
C THR A 35 7.11 -12.70 -0.83
N ALA A 36 7.80 -11.60 -0.51
CA ALA A 36 7.67 -10.36 -1.27
C ALA A 36 8.24 -10.51 -2.70
N GLU A 37 9.46 -11.05 -2.82
CA GLU A 37 10.10 -11.34 -4.11
C GLU A 37 9.28 -12.32 -4.97
N ALA A 38 8.69 -13.34 -4.33
CA ALA A 38 7.81 -14.30 -5.02
C ALA A 38 6.55 -13.60 -5.56
N LYS A 39 5.93 -12.72 -4.77
CA LYS A 39 4.74 -11.96 -5.20
C LYS A 39 5.05 -11.01 -6.36
N GLU A 40 6.20 -10.35 -6.32
CA GLU A 40 6.69 -9.51 -7.42
C GLU A 40 6.94 -10.35 -8.69
N THR A 41 7.64 -11.47 -8.54
CA THR A 41 7.95 -12.39 -9.65
C THR A 41 6.68 -12.92 -10.31
N VAL A 42 5.68 -13.32 -9.52
CA VAL A 42 4.37 -13.73 -10.03
C VAL A 42 3.71 -12.60 -10.79
N CYS A 43 3.68 -11.39 -10.23
CA CYS A 43 3.11 -10.23 -10.91
C CYS A 43 3.84 -9.88 -12.22
N LYS A 44 5.17 -10.00 -12.24
CA LYS A 44 5.99 -9.77 -13.43
C LYS A 44 5.68 -10.79 -14.53
N ASN A 45 5.62 -12.06 -14.18
CA ASN A 45 5.33 -13.13 -15.14
C ASN A 45 3.93 -12.97 -15.73
N ASN A 46 2.94 -12.59 -14.93
CA ASN A 46 1.58 -12.43 -15.43
C ASN A 46 1.44 -11.23 -16.38
N LYS A 47 2.08 -10.08 -16.07
CA LYS A 47 2.16 -8.97 -17.04
C LYS A 47 2.81 -9.43 -18.34
N ALA A 48 3.92 -10.18 -18.28
CA ALA A 48 4.60 -10.66 -19.48
C ALA A 48 3.70 -11.60 -20.31
N SER A 49 2.95 -12.50 -19.66
CA SER A 49 1.94 -13.32 -20.35
C SER A 49 0.86 -12.49 -21.02
N MET A 50 0.39 -11.41 -20.38
CA MET A 50 -0.57 -10.48 -20.99
C MET A 50 0.01 -9.78 -22.21
N GLN A 51 1.25 -9.30 -22.13
CA GLN A 51 1.94 -8.70 -23.28
C GLN A 51 2.04 -9.69 -24.44
N HIS A 52 2.44 -10.94 -24.16
CA HIS A 52 2.51 -11.99 -25.18
C HIS A 52 1.14 -12.26 -25.81
N GLY A 53 0.06 -12.26 -25.02
CA GLY A 53 -1.31 -12.35 -25.52
C GLY A 53 -1.61 -11.26 -26.55
N THR A 54 -1.25 -10.01 -26.26
CA THR A 54 -1.48 -8.91 -27.22
C THR A 54 -0.69 -9.06 -28.52
N VAL A 55 0.55 -9.53 -28.46
CA VAL A 55 1.35 -9.80 -29.66
C VAL A 55 0.74 -10.91 -30.50
N ILE A 56 0.28 -12.00 -29.87
CA ILE A 56 -0.37 -13.11 -30.57
C ILE A 56 -1.58 -12.60 -31.34
N VAL A 57 -2.46 -11.87 -30.68
CA VAL A 57 -3.67 -11.27 -31.27
C VAL A 57 -3.34 -10.35 -32.43
N SER A 58 -2.33 -9.47 -32.31
CA SER A 58 -1.90 -8.63 -33.43
C SER A 58 -1.46 -9.44 -34.65
N MET A 59 -0.83 -10.60 -34.43
CA MET A 59 -0.33 -11.46 -35.51
C MET A 59 -1.40 -12.36 -36.12
N THR A 60 -2.34 -12.85 -35.31
CA THR A 60 -3.36 -13.83 -35.74
C THR A 60 -4.66 -13.17 -36.17
N GLU A 61 -5.05 -12.09 -35.51
CA GLU A 61 -6.32 -11.40 -35.74
C GLU A 61 -6.14 -10.04 -36.40
N HIS A 62 -4.88 -9.60 -36.60
CA HIS A 62 -4.55 -8.32 -37.24
C HIS A 62 -5.15 -7.09 -36.54
N VAL A 63 -5.36 -7.20 -35.22
CA VAL A 63 -5.79 -6.10 -34.37
C VAL A 63 -4.68 -5.06 -34.29
N ASP A 64 -5.06 -3.80 -34.50
CA ASP A 64 -4.20 -2.64 -34.25
C ASP A 64 -4.64 -1.99 -32.94
N TRP A 65 -3.91 -2.26 -31.85
CA TRP A 65 -4.35 -1.88 -30.51
C TRP A 65 -4.47 -0.37 -30.31
N GLU A 66 -3.54 0.39 -30.89
CA GLU A 66 -3.52 1.85 -30.79
C GLU A 66 -4.71 2.46 -31.54
N THR A 67 -5.00 1.95 -32.75
CA THR A 67 -6.11 2.44 -33.57
C THR A 67 -7.46 2.05 -33.01
N GLU A 68 -7.60 0.83 -32.48
CA GLU A 68 -8.88 0.29 -32.01
C GLU A 68 -9.24 0.73 -30.59
N TYR A 69 -8.25 0.78 -29.69
CA TYR A 69 -8.48 1.01 -28.26
C TYR A 69 -7.91 2.34 -27.75
N GLY A 70 -7.03 2.99 -28.52
CA GLY A 70 -6.46 4.29 -28.16
C GLY A 70 -5.42 4.19 -27.06
N THR A 71 -5.26 5.28 -26.29
CA THR A 71 -4.21 5.39 -25.28
C THR A 71 -4.54 4.66 -23.99
N GLY A 72 -3.60 3.85 -23.51
CA GLY A 72 -3.64 3.22 -22.20
C GLY A 72 -3.52 4.20 -21.03
N GLY A 73 -3.63 3.68 -19.81
CA GLY A 73 -3.50 4.44 -18.57
C GLY A 73 -4.20 3.77 -17.39
N LEU A 74 -3.82 4.13 -16.18
CA LEU A 74 -4.49 3.63 -14.97
C LEU A 74 -5.95 4.09 -15.00
N ASN A 75 -6.88 3.16 -14.79
CA ASN A 75 -8.33 3.39 -14.88
C ASN A 75 -8.80 3.95 -16.24
N SER A 76 -8.05 3.73 -17.33
CA SER A 76 -8.50 4.13 -18.66
C SER A 76 -9.47 3.10 -19.24
N ALA A 77 -10.47 3.58 -19.99
CA ALA A 77 -11.38 2.70 -20.71
C ALA A 77 -10.66 1.79 -21.72
N ALA A 78 -9.52 2.23 -22.25
CA ALA A 78 -8.66 1.41 -23.11
C ALA A 78 -8.07 0.22 -22.32
N SER A 79 -7.52 0.46 -21.14
CA SER A 79 -6.97 -0.59 -20.26
C SER A 79 -8.03 -1.63 -19.90
N GLU A 80 -9.23 -1.20 -19.52
CA GLU A 80 -10.33 -2.11 -19.17
C GLU A 80 -10.75 -2.98 -20.36
N LYS A 81 -10.91 -2.37 -21.55
CA LYS A 81 -11.33 -3.08 -22.75
C LYS A 81 -10.29 -4.08 -23.25
N ILE A 82 -9.01 -3.69 -23.28
CA ILE A 82 -7.92 -4.56 -23.72
C ILE A 82 -7.81 -5.78 -22.79
N ILE A 83 -7.84 -5.56 -21.46
CA ILE A 83 -7.75 -6.66 -20.49
C ILE A 83 -8.98 -7.56 -20.57
N SER A 84 -10.17 -7.00 -20.72
CA SER A 84 -11.40 -7.78 -20.88
C SER A 84 -11.38 -8.63 -22.14
N TYR A 85 -10.95 -8.06 -23.27
CA TYR A 85 -10.79 -8.80 -24.53
C TYR A 85 -9.85 -10.00 -24.36
N LEU A 86 -8.68 -9.81 -23.72
CA LEU A 86 -7.73 -10.91 -23.50
C LEU A 86 -8.29 -12.02 -22.60
N LEU A 87 -9.14 -11.66 -21.62
CA LEU A 87 -9.80 -12.62 -20.74
C LEU A 87 -10.91 -13.38 -21.47
N ASP A 88 -11.77 -12.66 -22.19
CA ASP A 88 -12.95 -13.21 -22.87
C ASP A 88 -12.55 -14.17 -24.00
N GLU A 89 -11.50 -13.83 -24.74
CA GLU A 89 -10.95 -14.67 -25.80
C GLU A 89 -9.99 -15.76 -25.27
N GLY A 90 -9.72 -15.78 -23.96
CA GLY A 90 -8.94 -16.83 -23.30
C GLY A 90 -7.44 -16.78 -23.55
N TYR A 91 -6.90 -15.63 -23.95
CA TYR A 91 -5.45 -15.41 -24.07
C TYR A 91 -4.75 -15.31 -22.72
N ILE A 92 -5.48 -14.91 -21.68
CA ILE A 92 -4.99 -14.84 -20.29
C ILE A 92 -6.03 -15.42 -19.32
N GLU A 93 -5.57 -15.82 -18.14
CA GLU A 93 -6.44 -16.17 -17.01
C GLU A 93 -6.74 -14.94 -16.14
N GLU A 94 -7.85 -14.97 -15.37
CA GLU A 94 -8.13 -13.92 -14.39
C GLU A 94 -6.99 -13.87 -13.36
N PHE A 95 -6.25 -12.78 -13.39
CA PHE A 95 -5.12 -12.56 -12.50
C PHE A 95 -5.31 -11.33 -11.62
N ARG A 96 -4.97 -11.49 -10.34
CA ARG A 96 -4.90 -10.41 -9.35
C ARG A 96 -3.52 -10.37 -8.74
N CYS A 97 -2.91 -9.19 -8.66
CA CYS A 97 -1.61 -9.02 -8.02
C CYS A 97 -1.64 -9.56 -6.58
N PRO A 98 -0.76 -10.50 -6.20
CA PRO A 98 -0.69 -11.04 -4.84
C PRO A 98 -0.34 -10.01 -3.75
N SER A 99 0.13 -8.83 -4.18
CA SER A 99 0.44 -7.68 -3.35
C SER A 99 -0.70 -6.66 -3.30
N GLY A 100 -1.82 -6.88 -4.00
CA GLY A 100 -3.00 -6.01 -4.01
C GLY A 100 -3.00 -4.90 -5.08
N GLY A 101 -2.00 -4.88 -5.97
CA GLY A 101 -1.94 -3.92 -7.08
C GLY A 101 -2.92 -4.21 -8.23
N THR A 102 -3.30 -3.16 -8.94
CA THR A 102 -4.15 -3.23 -10.14
C THR A 102 -3.28 -3.22 -11.38
N ILE A 103 -3.57 -4.10 -12.34
CA ILE A 103 -2.88 -4.08 -13.64
C ILE A 103 -3.66 -3.23 -14.64
N TYR A 104 -2.93 -2.48 -15.46
CA TYR A 104 -3.48 -1.67 -16.52
C TYR A 104 -2.54 -1.62 -17.73
N ALA A 105 -3.06 -1.27 -18.90
CA ALA A 105 -2.28 -1.05 -20.11
C ALA A 105 -1.57 0.30 -20.02
N ALA A 106 -0.26 0.32 -19.80
CA ALA A 106 0.51 1.56 -19.63
C ALA A 106 0.92 2.20 -20.95
N LYS A 107 1.27 1.38 -21.94
CA LYS A 107 1.61 1.84 -23.28
C LYS A 107 0.91 0.93 -24.28
N VAL A 108 0.19 1.51 -25.21
CA VAL A 108 -0.54 0.80 -26.26
C VAL A 108 0.11 1.22 -27.57
N GLU A 109 0.69 0.25 -28.27
CA GLU A 109 1.27 0.41 -29.61
C GLU A 109 0.51 -0.51 -30.57
N SER A 110 0.59 -0.24 -31.87
CA SER A 110 -0.15 -1.00 -32.89
C SER A 110 -0.09 -2.52 -32.73
N ASP A 111 1.09 -3.07 -32.41
CA ASP A 111 1.38 -4.50 -32.39
C ASP A 111 1.50 -5.10 -30.98
N MET A 112 1.59 -4.27 -29.94
CA MET A 112 1.85 -4.71 -28.57
C MET A 112 1.29 -3.72 -27.54
N VAL A 113 0.80 -4.27 -26.43
CA VAL A 113 0.48 -3.50 -25.24
C VAL A 113 1.46 -3.83 -24.13
N THR A 114 2.00 -2.80 -23.47
CA THR A 114 2.80 -2.93 -22.25
C THR A 114 1.93 -2.74 -21.02
N PHE A 115 1.92 -3.73 -20.13
CA PHE A 115 1.15 -3.69 -18.89
C PHE A 115 2.02 -3.26 -17.70
N LYS A 116 1.41 -2.51 -16.79
CA LYS A 116 1.99 -2.13 -15.50
C LYS A 116 1.04 -2.46 -14.36
N CYS A 117 1.59 -2.58 -13.16
CA CYS A 117 0.90 -2.83 -11.92
C CYS A 117 1.08 -1.64 -10.98
N THR A 118 0.00 -1.14 -10.38
CA THR A 118 0.05 -0.01 -9.44
C THR A 118 0.98 -0.25 -8.25
N TYR A 119 1.13 -1.51 -7.83
CA TYR A 119 1.99 -1.87 -6.70
C TYR A 119 3.47 -2.02 -7.10
N HIS A 120 3.78 -2.46 -8.33
CA HIS A 120 5.16 -2.82 -8.73
C HIS A 120 5.79 -1.86 -9.77
N ASP A 121 5.02 -1.08 -10.54
CA ASP A 121 5.53 -0.34 -11.73
C ASP A 121 5.17 1.16 -11.80
N ASP A 122 4.16 1.64 -11.04
CA ASP A 122 3.63 3.02 -11.16
C ASP A 122 4.39 4.05 -10.33
N GLY A 123 5.63 3.72 -9.99
CA GLY A 123 6.52 4.62 -9.30
C GLY A 123 7.92 4.09 -9.09
N MET A 124 8.42 3.14 -9.91
CA MET A 124 9.81 2.65 -9.83
C MET A 124 10.36 2.23 -11.20
N GLU A 125 11.62 2.57 -11.46
CA GLU A 125 12.40 1.94 -12.54
C GLU A 125 12.48 0.42 -12.35
N PRO A 126 12.68 -0.37 -13.42
CA PRO A 126 12.84 -1.82 -13.30
C PRO A 126 14.03 -2.14 -12.38
N GLY A 127 13.74 -2.59 -11.14
CA GLY A 127 14.77 -3.02 -10.19
C GLY A 127 15.14 -2.05 -9.06
N ALA A 128 14.37 -1.00 -8.79
CA ALA A 128 14.46 -0.25 -7.53
C ALA A 128 13.19 -0.47 -6.70
N GLU A 129 13.32 -0.91 -5.44
CA GLU A 129 12.18 -0.91 -4.50
C GLU A 129 11.78 0.54 -4.17
N ASN A 130 10.47 0.86 -4.14
CA ASN A 130 10.02 2.17 -3.69
C ASN A 130 10.32 2.31 -2.21
N THR A 131 11.32 3.11 -1.86
CA THR A 131 11.71 3.34 -0.48
C THR A 131 10.54 3.86 0.37
N ASN A 132 9.59 4.59 -0.20
CA ASN A 132 8.36 5.01 0.47
C ASN A 132 7.39 3.84 0.70
N ASN A 133 7.10 3.01 -0.32
CA ASN A 133 6.18 1.87 -0.18
C ASN A 133 6.78 0.81 0.74
N LYS A 134 8.09 0.56 0.60
CA LYS A 134 8.86 -0.31 1.47
C LYS A 134 8.81 0.19 2.91
N ALA A 135 9.13 1.46 3.16
CA ALA A 135 9.08 2.02 4.51
C ALA A 135 7.66 1.95 5.11
N ALA A 136 6.62 2.26 4.32
CA ALA A 136 5.22 2.15 4.73
C ALA A 136 4.84 0.71 5.11
N LYS A 137 5.23 -0.24 4.27
CA LYS A 137 5.01 -1.66 4.52
C LYS A 137 5.78 -2.16 5.74
N ASP A 138 7.08 -1.91 5.80
CA ASP A 138 7.96 -2.34 6.88
C ASP A 138 7.47 -1.80 8.23
N LEU A 139 6.99 -0.55 8.26
CA LEU A 139 6.36 0.04 9.45
C LEU A 139 5.03 -0.65 9.80
N ALA A 140 4.14 -0.88 8.83
CA ALA A 140 2.86 -1.55 9.07
C ALA A 140 3.06 -2.99 9.59
N ASP A 141 4.00 -3.73 8.99
CA ASP A 141 4.36 -5.10 9.35
C ASP A 141 4.99 -5.13 10.76
N SER A 142 5.86 -4.17 11.09
CA SER A 142 6.45 -4.05 12.43
C SER A 142 5.39 -3.81 13.51
N VAL A 143 4.43 -2.92 13.28
CA VAL A 143 3.34 -2.66 14.22
C VAL A 143 2.41 -3.87 14.34
N SER A 144 2.09 -4.52 13.21
CA SER A 144 1.25 -5.73 13.22
C SER A 144 1.92 -6.86 14.02
N LYS A 145 3.22 -7.08 13.80
CA LYS A 145 4.02 -8.04 14.57
C LYS A 145 4.06 -7.71 16.06
N TYR A 146 4.15 -6.43 16.41
CA TYR A 146 4.08 -5.99 17.80
C TYR A 146 2.74 -6.34 18.44
N MET A 147 1.64 -6.11 17.72
CA MET A 147 0.28 -6.46 18.17
C MET A 147 0.11 -7.98 18.36
N GLU A 148 0.75 -8.81 17.53
CA GLU A 148 0.67 -10.27 17.64
C GLU A 148 1.43 -10.84 18.85
N ASN A 149 2.62 -10.31 19.16
CA ASN A 149 3.50 -10.88 20.19
C ASN A 149 3.14 -10.41 21.61
N ASP A 150 2.73 -9.15 21.75
CA ASP A 150 2.69 -8.50 23.06
C ASP A 150 1.27 -8.11 23.52
N TYR A 151 0.23 -8.27 22.68
CA TYR A 151 -1.10 -7.71 22.96
C TYR A 151 -2.25 -8.71 22.82
N THR A 152 -2.92 -8.99 23.95
CA THR A 152 -4.18 -9.72 23.99
C THR A 152 -5.37 -8.77 24.18
N GLY A 153 -6.30 -8.73 23.22
CA GLY A 153 -7.59 -8.03 23.30
C GLY A 153 -7.72 -6.74 22.48
N HIS A 154 -8.95 -6.21 22.40
CA HIS A 154 -9.24 -4.95 21.69
C HIS A 154 -8.72 -3.74 22.48
N LYS A 155 -7.69 -3.08 21.96
CA LYS A 155 -7.10 -1.86 22.53
C LYS A 155 -7.17 -0.71 21.54
N SER A 156 -7.23 0.53 22.02
CA SER A 156 -7.27 1.71 21.13
C SER A 156 -5.92 1.93 20.44
N ASN A 157 -5.94 2.69 19.34
CA ASN A 157 -4.74 3.21 18.67
C ASN A 157 -3.73 3.78 19.67
N ASP A 158 -4.20 4.69 20.51
CA ASP A 158 -3.36 5.41 21.46
C ASP A 158 -2.67 4.44 22.43
N PHE A 159 -3.39 3.43 22.93
CA PHE A 159 -2.81 2.45 23.84
C PHE A 159 -1.68 1.66 23.17
N ILE A 160 -1.93 1.13 21.97
CA ILE A 160 -0.95 0.30 21.23
C ILE A 160 0.28 1.14 20.87
N LEU A 161 0.06 2.33 20.31
CA LEU A 161 1.15 3.16 19.82
C LEU A 161 1.97 3.82 20.93
N ASN A 162 1.37 4.14 22.08
CA ASN A 162 2.13 4.62 23.25
C ASN A 162 3.20 3.63 23.69
N GLU A 163 2.90 2.33 23.63
CA GLU A 163 3.85 1.30 24.01
C GLU A 163 4.80 0.93 22.86
N TYR A 164 4.29 0.81 21.62
CA TYR A 164 5.12 0.54 20.45
C TYR A 164 6.25 1.57 20.30
N THR A 165 5.95 2.86 20.44
CA THR A 165 6.94 3.94 20.28
C THR A 165 8.04 3.94 21.36
N LYS A 166 7.85 3.22 22.47
CA LYS A 166 8.89 3.06 23.50
C LYS A 166 9.90 1.96 23.13
N SER A 167 9.56 1.07 22.20
CA SER A 167 10.43 -0.02 21.80
C SER A 167 11.60 0.47 20.95
N GLU A 168 12.79 -0.11 21.14
CA GLU A 168 13.95 0.14 20.27
C GLU A 168 13.66 -0.26 18.81
N THR A 169 12.76 -1.22 18.60
CA THR A 169 12.34 -1.67 17.27
C THR A 169 11.64 -0.55 16.49
N SER A 170 10.78 0.24 17.15
CA SER A 170 10.03 1.31 16.49
C SER A 170 10.91 2.39 15.86
N LYS A 171 12.08 2.67 16.44
CA LYS A 171 13.03 3.69 15.96
C LYS A 171 13.60 3.38 14.57
N ASN A 172 13.59 2.11 14.17
CA ASN A 172 14.08 1.67 12.86
C ASN A 172 13.05 1.90 11.74
N TYR A 173 11.77 2.05 12.09
CA TYR A 173 10.67 2.13 11.12
C TYR A 173 10.00 3.50 11.09
N ILE A 174 9.96 4.21 12.22
CA ILE A 174 9.48 5.59 12.28
C ILE A 174 10.65 6.51 11.93
N VAL A 175 10.85 6.70 10.62
CA VAL A 175 11.99 7.41 10.06
C VAL A 175 11.57 8.65 9.29
N PRO A 176 12.43 9.69 9.26
CA PRO A 176 12.22 10.83 8.38
C PRO A 176 12.31 10.40 6.91
N GLY A 177 11.42 10.91 6.07
CA GLY A 177 11.37 10.61 4.64
C GLY A 177 10.74 11.74 3.83
N LYS A 178 11.13 11.82 2.56
CA LYS A 178 10.48 12.70 1.58
C LYS A 178 9.39 11.95 0.84
N THR A 179 8.47 12.66 0.19
CA THR A 179 7.36 12.07 -0.56
C THR A 179 7.58 12.10 -2.07
N ASN A 180 8.82 12.32 -2.52
CA ASN A 180 9.21 12.39 -3.93
C ASN A 180 9.01 11.09 -4.73
N GLY A 181 9.07 9.92 -4.07
CA GLY A 181 8.70 8.65 -4.69
C GLY A 181 7.19 8.39 -4.81
N ILE A 182 6.36 9.33 -4.30
CA ILE A 182 4.89 9.25 -4.33
C ILE A 182 4.33 10.39 -5.17
N LEU A 183 4.73 11.63 -4.88
CA LEU A 183 4.30 12.84 -5.55
C LEU A 183 5.24 13.19 -6.71
N THR A 184 5.25 12.36 -7.75
CA THR A 184 5.94 12.70 -9.00
C THR A 184 5.28 13.91 -9.68
N ASP A 185 5.95 14.57 -10.63
CA ASP A 185 5.34 15.69 -11.35
C ASP A 185 4.04 15.28 -12.08
N SER A 186 3.98 14.05 -12.61
CA SER A 186 2.75 13.50 -13.21
C SER A 186 1.62 13.34 -12.19
N VAL A 187 1.94 12.80 -11.00
CA VAL A 187 0.95 12.61 -9.93
C VAL A 187 0.44 13.97 -9.41
N ILE A 188 1.33 14.97 -9.32
CA ILE A 188 0.96 16.34 -8.95
C ILE A 188 -0.03 16.93 -9.96
N GLU A 189 0.17 16.75 -11.26
CA GLU A 189 -0.78 17.21 -12.27
C GLU A 189 -2.15 16.51 -12.12
N THR A 190 -2.17 15.20 -11.94
CA THR A 190 -3.42 14.46 -11.70
C THR A 190 -4.17 14.96 -10.47
N ILE A 191 -3.46 15.23 -9.37
CA ILE A 191 -4.04 15.82 -8.16
C ILE A 191 -4.67 17.18 -8.48
N LEU A 192 -3.95 18.06 -9.19
CA LEU A 192 -4.43 19.39 -9.54
C LEU A 192 -5.69 19.33 -10.40
N GLU A 193 -5.70 18.46 -11.41
CA GLU A 193 -6.84 18.24 -12.30
C GLU A 193 -8.06 17.76 -11.53
N LYS A 194 -7.90 16.75 -10.66
CA LYS A 194 -8.98 16.23 -9.81
C LYS A 194 -9.51 17.26 -8.82
N MET A 195 -8.63 18.06 -8.24
CA MET A 195 -9.04 19.15 -7.35
C MET A 195 -9.85 20.22 -8.09
N ILE A 196 -9.53 20.52 -9.34
CA ILE A 196 -10.27 21.47 -10.17
C ILE A 196 -11.62 20.87 -10.59
N GLU A 197 -11.61 19.63 -11.07
CA GLU A 197 -12.81 18.88 -11.49
C GLU A 197 -13.87 18.86 -10.39
N HIS A 198 -13.46 18.65 -9.14
CA HIS A 198 -14.34 18.57 -7.98
C HIS A 198 -14.56 19.91 -7.26
N GLY A 199 -14.02 21.03 -7.79
CA GLY A 199 -14.23 22.37 -7.26
C GLY A 199 -13.46 22.70 -5.97
N TYR A 200 -12.50 21.86 -5.57
CA TYR A 200 -11.62 22.11 -4.42
C TYR A 200 -10.52 23.15 -4.74
N LEU A 201 -10.16 23.30 -6.01
CA LEU A 201 -9.19 24.29 -6.49
C LEU A 201 -9.77 25.10 -7.65
N LYS A 202 -9.52 26.41 -7.66
CA LYS A 202 -9.87 27.26 -8.81
C LYS A 202 -8.76 27.17 -9.86
N GLU A 203 -9.12 27.16 -11.14
CA GLU A 203 -8.14 27.10 -12.24
C GLU A 203 -7.03 28.16 -12.11
N ASN A 204 -7.40 29.40 -11.75
CA ASN A 204 -6.44 30.50 -11.59
C ASN A 204 -5.43 30.28 -10.44
N ASP A 205 -5.74 29.38 -9.50
CA ASP A 205 -4.85 29.03 -8.39
C ASP A 205 -3.96 27.80 -8.69
N LYS A 206 -4.12 27.15 -9.87
CA LYS A 206 -3.43 25.91 -10.26
C LYS A 206 -1.90 26.01 -10.11
N GLU A 207 -1.29 27.03 -10.71
CA GLU A 207 0.17 27.24 -10.67
C GLU A 207 0.69 27.46 -9.24
N LYS A 208 -0.03 28.24 -8.44
CA LYS A 208 0.33 28.50 -7.05
C LYS A 208 0.28 27.21 -6.23
N TYR A 209 -0.76 26.41 -6.43
CA TYR A 209 -0.94 25.17 -5.69
C TYR A 209 0.02 24.07 -6.17
N ARG A 210 0.34 24.01 -7.46
CA ARG A 210 1.42 23.15 -8.01
C ARG A 210 2.72 23.38 -7.25
N LYS A 211 3.15 24.64 -7.13
CA LYS A 211 4.35 24.98 -6.36
C LYS A 211 4.24 24.54 -4.91
N THR A 212 3.07 24.68 -4.30
CA THR A 212 2.83 24.21 -2.93
C THR A 212 2.99 22.68 -2.80
N LEU A 213 2.51 21.90 -3.79
CA LEU A 213 2.69 20.44 -3.83
C LEU A 213 4.13 20.03 -4.09
N GLN A 214 4.88 20.78 -4.91
CA GLN A 214 6.32 20.57 -5.11
C GLN A 214 7.11 20.87 -3.84
N ASP A 215 6.81 21.97 -3.15
CA ASP A 215 7.41 22.30 -1.86
C ASP A 215 7.07 21.22 -0.80
N TYR A 216 5.83 20.72 -0.81
CA TYR A 216 5.42 19.59 0.02
C TYR A 216 6.24 18.34 -0.32
N ARG A 217 6.33 17.94 -1.59
CA ARG A 217 7.12 16.79 -2.06
C ARG A 217 8.55 16.78 -1.51
N ASP A 218 9.19 17.95 -1.53
CA ASP A 218 10.60 18.10 -1.20
C ASP A 218 10.85 18.30 0.30
N THR A 219 9.78 18.50 1.09
CA THR A 219 9.79 18.59 2.55
C THR A 219 10.02 17.21 3.18
N THR A 220 10.83 17.18 4.25
CA THR A 220 11.02 15.98 5.06
C THR A 220 9.88 15.83 6.07
N PHE A 221 9.16 14.72 5.99
CA PHE A 221 8.11 14.29 6.92
C PHE A 221 8.57 13.11 7.76
N TYR A 222 7.74 12.70 8.70
CA TYR A 222 7.90 11.45 9.44
C TYR A 222 6.80 10.48 9.01
N LEU A 223 7.21 9.27 8.66
CA LEU A 223 6.29 8.18 8.41
C LEU A 223 5.86 7.56 9.75
N VAL A 224 4.56 7.55 10.03
CA VAL A 224 4.01 7.11 11.32
C VAL A 224 2.81 6.17 11.11
N PRO A 225 2.53 5.26 12.07
CA PRO A 225 1.41 4.34 11.97
C PRO A 225 0.13 4.90 12.62
N TYR A 226 -1.02 4.35 12.22
CA TYR A 226 -2.31 4.45 12.88
C TYR A 226 -2.98 3.07 12.92
N VAL A 227 -3.45 2.65 14.09
CA VAL A 227 -4.04 1.32 14.30
C VAL A 227 -5.55 1.39 14.38
N VAL A 228 -6.23 0.67 13.49
CA VAL A 228 -7.69 0.52 13.48
C VAL A 228 -8.06 -0.79 14.15
N SER A 229 -8.11 -0.82 15.49
CA SER A 229 -8.26 -2.07 16.24
C SER A 229 -9.64 -2.76 16.09
N SER A 230 -10.64 -2.01 15.64
CA SER A 230 -11.98 -2.51 15.27
C SER A 230 -12.00 -3.24 13.92
N ALA A 231 -11.01 -2.98 13.06
CA ALA A 231 -10.92 -3.56 11.73
C ALA A 231 -10.95 -5.10 11.82
N LYS A 232 -11.72 -5.73 10.93
CA LYS A 232 -11.81 -7.19 10.81
C LYS A 232 -10.75 -7.76 9.87
N GLU A 233 -10.06 -6.91 9.12
CA GLU A 233 -8.94 -7.27 8.26
C GLU A 233 -7.73 -7.79 9.04
N GLN A 234 -6.90 -8.57 8.35
CA GLN A 234 -5.60 -9.01 8.87
C GLN A 234 -4.66 -7.82 9.08
N ASN A 235 -4.55 -6.95 8.08
CA ASN A 235 -3.82 -5.70 8.21
C ASN A 235 -4.71 -4.61 8.81
N LYS A 236 -4.44 -4.26 10.07
CA LYS A 236 -5.17 -3.23 10.83
C LYS A 236 -4.41 -1.90 10.91
N VAL A 237 -3.30 -1.78 10.19
CA VAL A 237 -2.38 -0.66 10.30
C VAL A 237 -2.42 0.17 9.03
N ILE A 238 -2.72 1.45 9.24
CA ILE A 238 -2.58 2.50 8.24
C ILE A 238 -1.24 3.18 8.50
N THR A 239 -0.51 3.56 7.46
CA THR A 239 0.69 4.39 7.60
C THR A 239 0.48 5.72 6.89
N TYR A 240 1.11 6.78 7.37
CA TYR A 240 0.89 8.11 6.80
C TYR A 240 2.07 9.03 7.10
N TYR A 241 2.21 10.09 6.29
CA TYR A 241 3.21 11.12 6.53
C TYR A 241 2.65 12.26 7.37
N THR A 242 3.41 12.64 8.40
CA THR A 242 3.09 13.77 9.29
C THR A 242 4.25 14.76 9.37
N THR A 243 3.96 16.02 9.68
CA THR A 243 5.01 17.04 9.85
C THR A 243 5.88 16.73 11.06
N LYS A 244 7.12 17.26 11.08
CA LYS A 244 8.01 17.15 12.25
C LYS A 244 7.35 17.67 13.53
N GLU A 245 6.63 18.78 13.46
CA GLU A 245 5.92 19.36 14.61
C GLU A 245 4.91 18.37 15.21
N GLN A 246 4.11 17.72 14.35
CA GLN A 246 3.11 16.75 14.78
C GLN A 246 3.77 15.45 15.26
N TYR A 247 4.86 15.03 14.63
CA TYR A 247 5.68 13.91 15.09
C TYR A 247 6.23 14.17 16.49
N ASP A 248 6.91 15.29 16.72
CA ASP A 248 7.49 15.63 18.02
C ASP A 248 6.40 15.66 19.10
N LYS A 249 5.21 16.18 18.76
CA LYS A 249 4.07 16.28 19.66
C LYS A 249 3.47 14.93 20.07
N TYR A 250 3.31 14.01 19.11
CA TYR A 250 2.54 12.78 19.34
C TYR A 250 3.39 11.51 19.35
N PHE A 251 4.52 11.45 18.68
CA PHE A 251 5.33 10.24 18.50
C PHE A 251 6.78 10.36 19.03
N GLY A 252 7.27 11.58 19.21
CA GLY A 252 8.63 11.87 19.68
C GLY A 252 8.91 11.34 21.09
N ALA A 253 10.20 11.34 21.47
CA ALA A 253 10.65 10.83 22.77
C ALA A 253 10.00 11.55 23.96
N ASP A 254 9.72 12.85 23.80
CA ASP A 254 9.08 13.69 24.82
C ASP A 254 7.56 13.82 24.63
N ALA A 255 6.97 13.03 23.70
CA ALA A 255 5.54 13.08 23.45
C ALA A 255 4.76 12.64 24.70
N ALA A 256 3.81 13.48 25.13
CA ALA A 256 2.97 13.17 26.27
C ALA A 256 2.16 11.88 26.03
N ALA A 257 1.96 11.09 27.09
CA ALA A 257 1.05 9.94 27.04
C ALA A 257 -0.36 10.44 26.71
N GLY A 258 -0.92 9.99 25.59
CA GLY A 258 -2.18 10.50 25.07
C GLY A 258 -2.41 10.11 23.62
N HIS A 259 -2.99 11.03 22.85
CA HIS A 259 -3.34 10.83 21.44
C HIS A 259 -2.12 10.52 20.58
N LYS A 260 -2.18 9.40 19.84
CA LYS A 260 -1.12 8.94 18.92
C LYS A 260 -1.58 9.03 17.47
N HIS A 261 -1.95 10.23 17.05
CA HIS A 261 -2.23 10.53 15.66
C HIS A 261 -1.97 12.00 15.35
N GLY A 262 -1.47 12.26 14.15
CA GLY A 262 -1.22 13.60 13.61
C GLY A 262 -2.16 13.88 12.46
N VAL A 263 -2.02 15.09 11.91
CA VAL A 263 -2.71 15.49 10.68
C VAL A 263 -1.89 15.08 9.46
N THR A 264 -2.58 14.76 8.37
CA THR A 264 -1.93 14.27 7.15
C THR A 264 -2.74 14.61 5.91
N SER A 265 -2.06 14.63 4.78
CA SER A 265 -2.69 14.68 3.45
C SER A 265 -2.36 13.43 2.63
N LEU A 266 -1.59 12.48 3.19
CA LEU A 266 -1.03 11.36 2.45
C LEU A 266 -0.99 10.10 3.31
N ILE A 267 -1.81 9.11 2.93
CA ILE A 267 -2.07 7.89 3.67
C ILE A 267 -1.78 6.68 2.81
N CYS A 268 -1.21 5.63 3.38
CA CYS A 268 -0.97 4.35 2.75
C CYS A 268 -1.71 3.22 3.49
N TYR A 269 -2.41 2.41 2.71
CA TYR A 269 -3.00 1.16 3.18
C TYR A 269 -2.81 0.08 2.11
N ASN A 270 -2.35 -1.11 2.53
CA ASN A 270 -2.04 -2.23 1.63
C ASN A 270 -1.15 -1.86 0.42
N GLY A 271 -0.22 -0.92 0.61
CA GLY A 271 0.72 -0.47 -0.42
C GLY A 271 0.15 0.53 -1.43
N GLN A 272 -1.13 0.89 -1.31
CA GLN A 272 -1.77 1.93 -2.10
C GLN A 272 -1.72 3.25 -1.33
N TRP A 273 -1.19 4.30 -1.96
CA TRP A 273 -1.23 5.66 -1.41
C TRP A 273 -2.53 6.37 -1.79
N TYR A 274 -2.98 7.24 -0.90
CA TYR A 274 -4.17 8.06 -1.04
C TYR A 274 -3.84 9.49 -0.63
N PHE A 275 -4.20 10.45 -1.48
CA PHE A 275 -4.03 11.87 -1.21
C PHE A 275 -5.37 12.53 -0.88
N ASP A 276 -5.41 13.39 0.14
CA ASP A 276 -6.59 14.18 0.47
C ASP A 276 -6.70 15.41 -0.44
N ILE A 277 -7.62 15.34 -1.40
CA ILE A 277 -7.88 16.41 -2.37
C ILE A 277 -8.93 17.41 -1.89
N ALA A 278 -9.77 17.03 -0.91
CA ALA A 278 -10.89 17.86 -0.46
C ALA A 278 -10.45 18.99 0.49
N HIS A 279 -9.44 18.77 1.33
CA HIS A 279 -9.05 19.74 2.37
C HIS A 279 -7.82 20.56 2.03
N LYS A 280 -7.26 20.40 0.81
CA LYS A 280 -5.93 20.92 0.44
C LYS A 280 -4.85 20.45 1.44
N LEU A 281 -3.64 21.00 1.34
CA LEU A 281 -2.60 20.83 2.37
C LEU A 281 -2.94 21.56 3.69
N ASN A 282 -4.20 21.94 3.90
CA ASN A 282 -4.68 22.55 5.14
C ASN A 282 -5.10 21.40 6.07
N SER A 283 -4.08 20.93 6.79
CA SER A 283 -3.95 19.68 7.54
C SER A 283 -5.04 19.44 8.61
N THR A 284 -6.28 19.25 8.21
CA THR A 284 -7.39 18.89 9.11
C THR A 284 -7.75 17.41 9.03
N TYR A 285 -7.31 16.72 7.97
CA TYR A 285 -7.54 15.29 7.86
C TYR A 285 -6.66 14.52 8.83
N THR A 286 -7.30 13.62 9.56
CA THR A 286 -6.68 12.82 10.61
C THR A 286 -7.06 11.35 10.43
N PRO A 287 -6.10 10.42 10.60
CA PRO A 287 -6.40 8.99 10.60
C PRO A 287 -7.39 8.57 11.69
N SER A 288 -7.65 9.41 12.71
CA SER A 288 -8.72 9.17 13.69
C SER A 288 -10.11 9.03 13.09
N ASN A 289 -10.33 9.48 11.85
CA ASN A 289 -11.57 9.22 11.12
C ASN A 289 -11.83 7.73 10.86
N PHE A 290 -10.78 6.89 10.92
CA PHE A 290 -10.88 5.43 10.83
C PHE A 290 -11.21 4.77 12.18
N TYR A 291 -11.39 5.54 13.25
CA TYR A 291 -11.77 5.01 14.55
C TYR A 291 -13.06 4.18 14.44
N GLN A 292 -13.03 2.97 14.99
CA GLN A 292 -14.17 2.04 15.03
C GLN A 292 -14.72 1.62 13.65
N LYS A 293 -13.95 1.73 12.57
CA LYS A 293 -14.34 1.15 11.29
C LYS A 293 -14.14 -0.37 11.31
N ASP A 294 -15.17 -1.09 10.88
CA ASP A 294 -15.16 -2.56 10.73
C ASP A 294 -14.29 -3.00 9.55
N SER A 295 -14.25 -2.17 8.50
CA SER A 295 -13.34 -2.31 7.37
C SER A 295 -12.65 -0.99 7.05
N ILE A 296 -11.32 -1.04 6.96
CA ILE A 296 -10.47 0.06 6.51
C ILE A 296 -10.67 0.29 5.01
N GLN A 297 -10.65 -0.79 4.21
CA GLN A 297 -10.76 -0.69 2.75
C GLN A 297 -12.12 -0.14 2.33
N ASP A 298 -13.22 -0.65 2.90
CA ASP A 298 -14.56 -0.14 2.56
C ASP A 298 -14.69 1.35 2.89
N TYR A 299 -14.05 1.80 3.97
CA TYR A 299 -14.05 3.23 4.33
C TYR A 299 -13.18 4.05 3.37
N LEU A 300 -12.00 3.57 2.97
CA LEU A 300 -11.20 4.23 1.92
C LEU A 300 -12.00 4.34 0.62
N ASP A 301 -12.61 3.25 0.17
CA ASP A 301 -13.44 3.22 -1.04
C ASP A 301 -14.60 4.21 -0.95
N SER A 302 -15.22 4.36 0.23
CA SER A 302 -16.27 5.36 0.45
C SER A 302 -15.77 6.79 0.32
N LEU A 303 -14.55 7.07 0.78
CA LEU A 303 -13.91 8.39 0.67
C LEU A 303 -13.48 8.68 -0.76
N VAL A 304 -13.01 7.68 -1.50
CA VAL A 304 -12.70 7.78 -2.93
C VAL A 304 -13.97 8.06 -3.74
N LYS A 305 -15.06 7.30 -3.50
CA LYS A 305 -16.37 7.55 -4.12
C LYS A 305 -16.94 8.94 -3.80
N SER A 306 -16.59 9.49 -2.64
CA SER A 306 -16.99 10.83 -2.22
C SER A 306 -16.03 11.93 -2.70
N ASN A 307 -15.03 11.59 -3.53
CA ASN A 307 -13.97 12.48 -4.03
C ASN A 307 -13.19 13.19 -2.90
N ILE A 308 -13.11 12.59 -1.72
CA ILE A 308 -12.32 13.11 -0.60
C ILE A 308 -10.86 12.67 -0.75
N LEU A 309 -10.66 11.39 -1.06
CA LEU A 309 -9.34 10.81 -1.28
C LEU A 309 -9.15 10.45 -2.76
N LEU A 310 -7.94 10.67 -3.25
CA LEU A 310 -7.49 10.23 -4.58
C LEU A 310 -6.48 9.09 -4.41
N PRO A 311 -6.74 7.88 -4.93
CA PRO A 311 -5.70 6.85 -5.01
C PRO A 311 -4.59 7.30 -5.97
N LEU A 312 -3.33 7.15 -5.55
CA LEU A 312 -2.12 7.55 -6.30
C LEU A 312 -1.39 6.40 -6.96
#